data_AF-A0A8T0XYE1-F1
#
_entry.id   AF-A0A8T0XYE1-F1
#
_cell.length_a   1.000
_cell.length_b   1.000
_cell.length_c   1.000
_cell.angle_alpha   90.00
_cell.angle_beta   90.00
_cell.angle_gamma   90.00
#
_symmetry.space_group_name_H-M   'P 1'
#
loop_
_entity.id
_entity.type
_entity.pdbx_description
1 polymer ?
#
loop_
_entity_poly.entity_id
_entity_poly.type
_entity_poly.pdbx_seq_one_letter_code
_entity_poly.pdbx_strand_id
1 'polypeptide(L)'
;MEGSLLVDSAAASLGATPAARRRRARFLSCPCSASSDAPATRAWTSYSSACKMPRTVKPVSRVNGWRNGGNGHGWATAREESSSVLEALEDEYGGVVVDAHRLPSGTGEFARSLAASLSYWKSAGKKGVWLKLPLDRSEFIPLAVKEGFRYHHAEESYLMLTYWIPDEPCLLPANASHQVGVGGFVINDQMEVLVVQEKYSASSSLGAWKLPTGFIHASEEFFTGAVREVKEETGVDTEFMELIAFRHAHNVAFQKSDLFFICLLRPLSNEIKIDEAEIQAAKWMPLREFMEQPLVQEDHMFRKISDICVQRLRRRYRGLTAHRVVSKFDAGASTLYYSVAEHDRGYLS
;
A
#
# COMPACT_ATOMS: atom_id res chain seq x y z
N MET A 1 -62.94 6.17 -22.85
CA MET A 1 -62.20 5.62 -24.01
C MET A 1 -61.37 6.74 -24.57
N GLU A 2 -60.08 6.47 -24.78
CA GLU A 2 -59.12 7.19 -25.64
C GLU A 2 -58.79 8.64 -25.22
N GLY A 3 -57.56 9.05 -24.94
CA GLY A 3 -56.26 8.59 -25.40
C GLY A 3 -55.68 9.64 -26.36
N SER A 4 -54.71 10.45 -25.91
CA SER A 4 -53.66 10.97 -26.80
C SER A 4 -52.48 11.50 -26.00
N LEU A 5 -51.33 10.98 -26.38
CA LEU A 5 -49.96 11.33 -25.98
C LEU A 5 -49.59 12.71 -26.50
N LEU A 6 -48.83 13.47 -25.70
CA LEU A 6 -47.79 14.37 -26.22
C LEU A 6 -46.57 14.30 -25.30
N VAL A 7 -45.44 14.15 -25.95
CA VAL A 7 -44.11 13.80 -25.44
C VAL A 7 -43.36 15.10 -25.16
N ASP A 8 -42.94 15.34 -23.92
CA ASP A 8 -41.98 16.39 -23.59
C ASP A 8 -40.61 15.77 -23.29
N SER A 9 -39.64 16.20 -24.10
CA SER A 9 -38.24 15.79 -24.10
C SER A 9 -37.49 16.45 -22.93
N ALA A 10 -37.19 15.67 -21.89
CA ALA A 10 -36.27 16.08 -20.83
C ALA A 10 -34.83 15.66 -21.19
N ALA A 11 -34.00 16.66 -21.50
CA ALA A 11 -32.55 16.51 -21.52
C ALA A 11 -32.03 16.28 -20.09
N ALA A 12 -31.55 15.08 -19.82
CA ALA A 12 -30.90 14.75 -18.55
C ALA A 12 -29.44 15.24 -18.60
N SER A 13 -29.14 16.28 -17.83
CA SER A 13 -27.78 16.67 -17.48
C SER A 13 -27.17 15.59 -16.57
N LEU A 14 -25.97 15.13 -16.92
CA LEU A 14 -25.17 14.22 -16.12
C LEU A 14 -24.74 14.93 -14.83
N GLY A 15 -25.48 14.68 -13.75
CA GLY A 15 -25.16 15.10 -12.40
C GLY A 15 -23.91 14.40 -11.86
N ALA A 16 -23.06 15.19 -11.21
CA ALA A 16 -21.87 14.74 -10.51
C ALA A 16 -22.16 13.60 -9.53
N THR A 17 -21.29 12.58 -9.54
CA THR A 17 -21.29 11.49 -8.58
C THR A 17 -21.06 12.00 -7.15
N PRO A 18 -21.78 11.49 -6.13
CA PRO A 18 -21.52 11.85 -4.75
C PRO A 18 -20.14 11.33 -4.34
N ALA A 19 -19.39 12.14 -3.58
CA ALA A 19 -18.08 11.79 -3.06
C ALA A 19 -18.13 10.43 -2.33
N ALA A 20 -17.38 9.45 -2.84
CA ALA A 20 -17.23 8.16 -2.20
C ALA A 20 -16.53 8.34 -0.84
N ARG A 21 -17.19 7.87 0.23
CA ARG A 21 -16.68 7.88 1.60
C ARG A 21 -15.32 7.19 1.67
N ARG A 22 -14.26 7.90 2.08
CA ARG A 22 -12.92 7.31 2.17
C ARG A 22 -12.77 6.56 3.49
N ARG A 23 -12.11 5.39 3.46
CA ARG A 23 -11.68 4.69 4.68
C ARG A 23 -10.40 5.37 5.16
N ARG A 24 -10.26 5.60 6.47
CA ARG A 24 -9.11 6.30 7.08
C ARG A 24 -8.12 5.36 7.74
N ALA A 25 -6.83 5.70 7.67
CA ALA A 25 -5.79 5.03 8.41
C ALA A 25 -6.01 5.26 9.90
N ARG A 26 -6.34 4.19 10.63
CA ARG A 26 -6.50 4.30 12.08
C ARG A 26 -5.15 4.14 12.73
N PHE A 27 -4.81 5.09 13.59
CA PHE A 27 -3.66 4.95 14.46
C PHE A 27 -3.82 3.81 15.49
N LEU A 28 -5.07 3.46 15.83
CA LEU A 28 -5.42 2.35 16.71
C LEU A 28 -6.22 1.27 15.96
N SER A 29 -5.79 0.01 16.07
CA SER A 29 -6.66 -1.15 15.86
C SER A 29 -7.48 -1.38 17.13
N CYS A 30 -8.80 -1.28 17.05
CA CYS A 30 -9.68 -1.80 18.10
C CYS A 30 -9.68 -3.33 17.96
N PRO A 31 -9.27 -4.12 18.98
CA PRO A 31 -9.40 -5.56 18.89
C PRO A 31 -10.89 -5.90 18.93
N CYS A 32 -11.43 -6.40 17.83
CA CYS A 32 -12.67 -7.17 17.90
C CYS A 32 -12.38 -8.37 18.79
N SER A 33 -13.07 -8.42 19.93
CA SER A 33 -13.01 -9.51 20.89
C SER A 33 -13.28 -10.85 20.22
N ALA A 34 -12.23 -11.64 19.99
CA ALA A 34 -12.33 -13.06 19.77
C ALA A 34 -11.88 -13.75 21.06
N SER A 35 -12.84 -14.14 21.88
CA SER A 35 -12.63 -15.11 22.94
C SER A 35 -12.29 -16.47 22.31
N SER A 36 -11.08 -16.97 22.56
CA SER A 36 -10.81 -18.41 22.46
C SER A 36 -9.68 -18.77 23.43
N ASP A 37 -10.07 -19.41 24.53
CA ASP A 37 -9.21 -20.19 25.40
C ASP A 37 -8.57 -21.34 24.61
N ALA A 38 -7.25 -21.49 24.69
CA ALA A 38 -6.53 -22.78 24.73
C ALA A 38 -5.00 -22.57 24.87
N PRO A 39 -4.28 -23.51 25.49
CA PRO A 39 -3.09 -23.20 26.28
C PRO A 39 -1.76 -23.27 25.52
N ALA A 40 -0.79 -22.57 26.11
CA ALA A 40 0.61 -22.55 25.75
C ALA A 40 1.26 -23.94 25.72
N THR A 41 2.09 -24.18 24.71
CA THR A 41 3.20 -25.15 24.79
C THR A 41 4.50 -24.49 24.34
N ARG A 42 5.49 -24.57 25.22
CA ARG A 42 6.89 -24.17 25.02
C ARG A 42 7.60 -25.26 24.21
N ALA A 43 8.43 -24.84 23.24
CA ALA A 43 9.83 -25.27 23.10
C ALA A 43 10.42 -24.70 21.79
N TRP A 44 11.43 -23.83 21.90
CA TRP A 44 12.38 -23.58 20.82
C TRP A 44 13.75 -23.99 21.34
N THR A 45 14.26 -25.09 20.81
CA THR A 45 15.65 -25.52 20.96
C THR A 45 16.51 -24.81 19.94
N SER A 46 17.63 -24.27 20.42
CA SER A 46 18.68 -23.62 19.66
C SER A 46 19.35 -24.59 18.68
N TYR A 47 19.50 -24.17 17.42
CA TYR A 47 20.53 -24.72 16.53
C TYR A 47 21.35 -23.59 15.92
N SER A 48 22.59 -23.51 16.40
CA SER A 48 23.71 -22.81 15.77
C SER A 48 24.31 -23.75 14.73
N SER A 49 24.52 -23.28 13.50
CA SER A 49 25.51 -23.87 12.59
C SER A 49 26.01 -22.84 11.59
N ALA A 50 27.33 -22.87 11.41
CA ALA A 50 28.17 -21.84 10.83
C ALA A 50 28.05 -21.69 9.31
N CYS A 51 28.26 -20.45 8.87
CA CYS A 51 28.37 -20.03 7.48
C CYS A 51 29.62 -20.62 6.78
N LYS A 52 29.46 -20.98 5.50
CA LYS A 52 30.52 -20.93 4.48
C LYS A 52 29.98 -20.20 3.25
N MET A 53 30.61 -19.07 2.92
CA MET A 53 30.33 -18.24 1.75
C MET A 53 31.04 -18.80 0.50
N PRO A 54 30.41 -18.78 -0.68
CA PRO A 54 31.10 -18.62 -1.94
C PRO A 54 30.93 -17.21 -2.52
N ARG A 55 31.89 -16.86 -3.38
CA ARG A 55 32.27 -15.53 -3.84
C ARG A 55 31.35 -14.91 -4.92
N THR A 56 31.28 -13.57 -4.86
CA THR A 56 31.07 -12.59 -5.96
C THR A 56 29.97 -12.88 -6.98
N VAL A 57 28.80 -12.28 -6.76
CA VAL A 57 27.75 -12.07 -7.77
C VAL A 57 27.92 -10.67 -8.38
N LYS A 58 28.02 -10.58 -9.71
CA LYS A 58 28.04 -9.29 -10.44
C LYS A 58 26.66 -8.62 -10.35
N PRO A 59 26.59 -7.28 -10.28
CA PRO A 59 25.31 -6.60 -10.21
C PRO A 59 24.58 -6.66 -11.55
N VAL A 60 23.33 -7.11 -11.54
CA VAL A 60 22.42 -7.10 -12.70
C VAL A 60 21.27 -6.15 -12.37
N SER A 61 20.99 -5.24 -13.31
CA SER A 61 19.92 -4.26 -13.25
C SER A 61 18.55 -4.92 -13.20
N ARG A 62 17.70 -4.56 -12.23
CA ARG A 62 16.29 -4.96 -12.19
C ARG A 62 15.49 -4.04 -13.09
N VAL A 63 14.90 -4.58 -14.14
CA VAL A 63 13.82 -3.90 -14.87
C VAL A 63 12.52 -4.18 -14.13
N ASN A 64 11.90 -3.16 -13.53
CA ASN A 64 10.52 -3.23 -13.08
C ASN A 64 9.63 -3.41 -14.32
N GLY A 65 9.37 -4.67 -14.69
CA GLY A 65 8.68 -5.05 -15.91
C GLY A 65 7.16 -4.94 -15.81
N TRP A 66 6.64 -3.75 -15.56
CA TRP A 66 5.26 -3.38 -15.88
C TRP A 66 5.29 -2.07 -16.68
N ARG A 67 5.81 -2.15 -17.92
CA ARG A 67 5.73 -1.06 -18.89
C ARG A 67 4.55 -1.30 -19.83
N ASN A 68 3.60 -0.37 -19.81
CA ASN A 68 2.68 -0.17 -20.92
C ASN A 68 3.48 0.25 -22.15
N GLY A 69 3.35 -0.51 -23.24
CA GLY A 69 3.68 -0.07 -24.60
C GLY A 69 5.14 -0.23 -25.05
N GLY A 70 5.33 -1.11 -26.03
CA GLY A 70 6.25 -0.93 -27.17
C GLY A 70 7.75 -1.10 -26.92
N ASN A 71 8.26 -2.33 -27.04
CA ASN A 71 9.23 -2.77 -28.07
C ASN A 71 9.96 -4.06 -27.66
N GLY A 72 9.83 -5.09 -28.50
CA GLY A 72 10.91 -6.03 -28.81
C GLY A 72 11.41 -6.98 -27.73
N HIS A 73 10.56 -7.86 -27.20
CA HIS A 73 11.01 -9.13 -26.62
C HIS A 73 10.42 -10.28 -27.44
N GLY A 74 11.30 -11.21 -27.85
CA GLY A 74 11.00 -12.27 -28.81
C GLY A 74 9.94 -13.23 -28.28
N TRP A 75 8.81 -13.30 -28.98
CA TRP A 75 7.78 -14.29 -28.75
C TRP A 75 8.32 -15.66 -29.22
N ALA A 76 8.56 -16.57 -28.27
CA ALA A 76 8.88 -17.95 -28.63
C ALA A 76 7.58 -18.63 -29.06
N THR A 77 7.27 -18.56 -30.36
CA THR A 77 6.27 -19.42 -30.98
C THR A 77 6.92 -20.76 -31.26
N ALA A 78 6.68 -21.75 -30.39
CA ALA A 78 6.91 -23.14 -30.74
C ALA A 78 5.93 -23.48 -31.87
N ARG A 79 6.45 -23.52 -33.10
CA ARG A 79 5.66 -23.72 -34.31
C ARG A 79 5.78 -25.18 -34.72
N GLU A 80 4.88 -26.00 -34.20
CA GLU A 80 4.48 -27.31 -34.74
C GLU A 80 3.06 -27.61 -34.22
N GLU A 81 2.25 -28.29 -35.03
CA GLU A 81 0.79 -28.34 -34.99
C GLU A 81 0.17 -28.89 -33.69
N SER A 82 0.00 -28.06 -32.66
CA SER A 82 -1.09 -28.20 -31.68
C SER A 82 -1.37 -26.86 -30.98
N SER A 83 -2.45 -26.20 -31.37
CA SER A 83 -3.04 -25.03 -30.70
C SER A 83 -3.60 -25.43 -29.31
N SER A 84 -2.72 -25.75 -28.36
CA SER A 84 -3.16 -26.20 -27.02
C SER A 84 -2.34 -25.65 -25.86
N VAL A 85 -1.36 -24.76 -26.08
CA VAL A 85 -0.61 -24.13 -24.99
C VAL A 85 -0.97 -22.65 -24.93
N LEU A 86 -1.19 -22.12 -23.73
CA LEU A 86 -1.49 -20.73 -23.48
C LEU A 86 -0.26 -19.87 -23.81
N GLU A 87 -0.49 -18.75 -24.49
CA GLU A 87 0.56 -17.78 -24.75
C GLU A 87 1.05 -17.17 -23.43
N ALA A 88 2.37 -17.14 -23.24
CA ALA A 88 2.99 -16.68 -22.01
C ALA A 88 4.38 -16.08 -22.26
N LEU A 89 4.81 -15.21 -21.36
CA LEU A 89 6.16 -14.66 -21.29
C LEU A 89 6.94 -15.32 -20.16
N GLU A 90 8.23 -15.58 -20.37
CA GLU A 90 9.10 -16.10 -19.32
C GLU A 90 9.69 -14.95 -18.48
N ASP A 91 9.79 -15.16 -17.16
CA ASP A 91 10.50 -14.23 -16.27
C ASP A 91 11.95 -14.66 -16.01
N GLU A 92 12.74 -13.77 -15.42
CA GLU A 92 14.18 -13.98 -15.13
C GLU A 92 14.45 -15.07 -14.08
N TYR A 93 13.42 -15.57 -13.40
CA TYR A 93 13.51 -16.54 -12.31
C TYR A 93 13.00 -17.93 -12.73
N GLY A 94 12.75 -18.13 -14.04
CA GLY A 94 12.24 -19.38 -14.60
C GLY A 94 10.73 -19.57 -14.40
N GLY A 95 10.00 -18.51 -14.09
CA GLY A 95 8.54 -18.47 -14.10
C GLY A 95 7.96 -18.11 -15.47
N VAL A 96 6.64 -18.18 -15.56
CA VAL A 96 5.85 -17.87 -16.76
C VAL A 96 4.66 -16.99 -16.39
N VAL A 97 4.37 -16.00 -17.23
CA VAL A 97 3.27 -15.05 -17.08
C VAL A 97 2.35 -15.21 -18.29
N VAL A 98 1.14 -15.72 -18.06
CA VAL A 98 0.15 -15.95 -19.11
C VAL A 98 -0.36 -14.61 -19.67
N ASP A 99 -0.43 -14.49 -20.99
CA ASP A 99 -0.97 -13.31 -21.66
C ASP A 99 -2.50 -13.26 -21.52
N ALA A 100 -2.97 -12.34 -20.67
CA ALA A 100 -4.39 -12.14 -20.38
C ALA A 100 -5.21 -11.71 -21.61
N HIS A 101 -4.58 -11.12 -22.65
CA HIS A 101 -5.27 -10.67 -23.86
C HIS A 101 -5.46 -11.79 -24.89
N ARG A 102 -4.79 -12.93 -24.69
CA ARG A 102 -4.80 -14.07 -25.60
C ARG A 102 -5.36 -15.34 -24.96
N LEU A 103 -6.18 -15.16 -23.92
CA LEU A 103 -6.90 -16.26 -23.31
C LEU A 103 -7.93 -16.84 -24.31
N PRO A 104 -8.11 -18.17 -24.33
CA PRO A 104 -9.18 -18.82 -25.07
C PRO A 104 -10.56 -18.21 -24.78
N SER A 105 -11.46 -18.26 -25.75
CA SER A 105 -12.79 -17.64 -25.61
C SER A 105 -13.78 -18.50 -24.83
N GLY A 106 -13.59 -19.82 -24.81
CA GLY A 106 -14.50 -20.77 -24.18
C GLY A 106 -13.87 -21.51 -23.00
N THR A 107 -14.68 -21.85 -22.00
CA THR A 107 -14.27 -22.58 -20.79
C THR A 107 -13.63 -23.94 -21.09
N GLY A 108 -14.20 -24.71 -22.03
CA GLY A 108 -13.64 -26.02 -22.42
C GLY A 108 -12.30 -25.93 -23.13
N GLU A 109 -12.10 -24.89 -23.95
CA GLU A 109 -10.81 -24.64 -24.62
C GLU A 109 -9.77 -24.14 -23.62
N PHE A 110 -10.15 -23.22 -22.73
CA PHE A 110 -9.31 -22.76 -21.64
C PHE A 110 -8.84 -23.91 -20.75
N ALA A 111 -9.76 -24.79 -20.31
CA ALA A 111 -9.41 -25.92 -19.47
C ALA A 111 -8.39 -26.87 -20.13
N ARG A 112 -8.63 -27.24 -21.40
CA ARG A 112 -7.68 -28.08 -22.16
C ARG A 112 -6.34 -27.39 -22.33
N SER A 113 -6.36 -26.10 -22.66
CA SER A 113 -5.14 -25.33 -22.90
C SER A 113 -4.34 -25.17 -21.62
N LEU A 114 -4.99 -24.88 -20.49
CA LEU A 114 -4.35 -24.75 -19.19
C LEU A 114 -3.67 -26.06 -18.77
N ALA A 115 -4.37 -27.19 -18.87
CA ALA A 115 -3.83 -28.50 -18.52
C ALA A 115 -2.61 -28.88 -19.39
N ALA A 116 -2.71 -28.68 -20.71
CA ALA A 116 -1.60 -28.91 -21.63
C ALA A 116 -0.41 -27.96 -21.34
N SER A 117 -0.68 -26.69 -21.02
CA SER A 117 0.35 -25.71 -20.66
C SER A 117 1.09 -26.08 -19.39
N LEU A 118 0.38 -26.48 -18.33
CA LEU A 118 1.01 -26.92 -17.08
C LEU A 118 1.91 -28.14 -17.30
N SER A 119 1.47 -29.10 -18.11
CA SER A 119 2.28 -30.27 -18.46
C SER A 119 3.55 -29.88 -19.22
N TYR A 120 3.41 -29.03 -20.24
CA TYR A 120 4.53 -28.49 -21.00
C TYR A 120 5.51 -27.73 -20.11
N TRP A 121 5.05 -26.75 -19.33
CA TRP A 121 5.89 -25.95 -18.44
C TRP A 121 6.60 -26.79 -17.39
N LYS A 122 5.94 -27.85 -16.87
CA LYS A 122 6.59 -28.82 -15.98
C LYS A 122 7.73 -29.56 -16.66
N SER A 123 7.52 -30.05 -17.88
CA SER A 123 8.58 -30.73 -18.66
C SER A 123 9.75 -29.80 -19.02
N ALA A 124 9.45 -28.51 -19.24
CA ALA A 124 10.41 -27.46 -19.53
C ALA A 124 11.12 -26.91 -18.28
N GLY A 125 10.88 -27.48 -17.09
CA GLY A 125 11.52 -27.06 -15.84
C GLY A 125 11.13 -25.67 -15.35
N LYS A 126 9.94 -25.17 -15.75
CA LYS A 126 9.42 -23.89 -15.26
C LYS A 126 8.97 -24.00 -13.81
N LYS A 127 8.91 -22.86 -13.13
CA LYS A 127 8.62 -22.75 -11.70
C LYS A 127 7.26 -22.14 -11.42
N GLY A 128 7.22 -20.83 -11.26
CA GLY A 128 6.00 -20.08 -10.94
C GLY A 128 5.19 -19.76 -12.20
N VAL A 129 3.89 -19.99 -12.17
CA VAL A 129 2.95 -19.59 -13.22
C VAL A 129 2.07 -18.48 -12.68
N TRP A 130 2.00 -17.36 -13.40
CA TRP A 130 1.13 -16.23 -13.11
C TRP A 130 0.00 -16.17 -14.11
N LEU A 131 -1.24 -16.19 -13.61
CA LEU A 131 -2.45 -16.14 -14.42
C LEU A 131 -3.28 -14.92 -14.02
N LYS A 132 -3.25 -13.88 -14.85
CA LYS A 132 -4.10 -12.71 -14.71
C LYS A 132 -5.42 -12.97 -15.43
N LEU A 133 -6.52 -13.03 -14.69
CA LEU A 133 -7.87 -13.17 -15.23
C LEU A 133 -8.61 -11.84 -15.13
N PRO A 134 -8.93 -11.20 -16.27
CA PRO A 134 -9.86 -10.06 -16.31
C PRO A 134 -11.21 -10.38 -15.67
N LEU A 135 -11.89 -9.37 -15.11
CA LEU A 135 -13.17 -9.52 -14.44
C LEU A 135 -14.26 -10.13 -15.34
N ASP A 136 -14.25 -9.79 -16.62
CA ASP A 136 -15.15 -10.32 -17.66
C ASP A 136 -14.80 -11.75 -18.11
N ARG A 137 -13.74 -12.35 -17.56
CA ARG A 137 -13.33 -13.75 -17.74
C ARG A 137 -13.40 -14.57 -16.44
N SER A 138 -14.26 -14.14 -15.50
CA SER A 138 -14.41 -14.78 -14.18
C SER A 138 -14.83 -16.25 -14.25
N GLU A 139 -15.44 -16.70 -15.35
CA GLU A 139 -15.78 -18.08 -15.62
C GLU A 139 -14.58 -19.04 -15.66
N PHE A 140 -13.35 -18.54 -15.82
CA PHE A 140 -12.12 -19.33 -15.82
C PHE A 140 -11.54 -19.57 -14.43
N ILE A 141 -11.96 -18.80 -13.42
CA ILE A 141 -11.49 -18.92 -12.03
C ILE A 141 -11.67 -20.34 -11.47
N PRO A 142 -12.87 -20.96 -11.49
CA PRO A 142 -13.05 -22.30 -10.94
C PRO A 142 -12.22 -23.37 -11.67
N LEU A 143 -11.95 -23.17 -12.98
CA LEU A 143 -11.13 -24.08 -13.77
C LEU A 143 -9.67 -23.99 -13.34
N ALA A 144 -9.13 -22.78 -13.19
CA ALA A 144 -7.77 -22.58 -12.72
C ALA A 144 -7.55 -23.12 -11.29
N VAL A 145 -8.48 -22.84 -10.37
CA VAL A 145 -8.41 -23.34 -8.99
C VAL A 145 -8.45 -24.86 -8.93
N LYS A 146 -9.25 -25.50 -9.80
CA LYS A 146 -9.30 -26.97 -9.91
C LYS A 146 -7.97 -27.57 -10.35
N GLU A 147 -7.21 -26.88 -11.21
CA GLU A 147 -5.85 -27.27 -11.60
C GLU A 147 -4.81 -26.95 -10.51
N GLY A 148 -5.23 -26.36 -9.38
CA GLY A 148 -4.39 -26.11 -8.22
C GLY A 148 -3.86 -24.68 -8.10
N PHE A 149 -4.31 -23.76 -8.95
CA PHE A 149 -3.97 -22.34 -8.79
C PHE A 149 -4.54 -21.78 -7.47
N ARG A 150 -3.79 -20.85 -6.88
CA ARG A 150 -4.19 -20.13 -5.66
C ARG A 150 -4.31 -18.64 -5.94
N TYR A 151 -5.20 -17.97 -5.22
CA TYR A 151 -5.31 -16.51 -5.29
C TYR A 151 -4.04 -15.86 -4.74
N HIS A 152 -3.56 -14.85 -5.44
CA HIS A 152 -2.44 -14.03 -5.01
C HIS A 152 -2.93 -12.61 -4.65
N HIS A 153 -3.51 -11.88 -5.59
CA HIS A 153 -4.12 -10.56 -5.34
C HIS A 153 -5.28 -10.30 -6.30
N ALA A 154 -6.09 -9.28 -6.01
CA ALA A 154 -7.14 -8.80 -6.89
C ALA A 154 -7.07 -7.27 -6.96
N GLU A 155 -7.39 -6.75 -8.14
CA GLU A 155 -7.68 -5.34 -8.39
C GLU A 155 -9.13 -5.25 -8.87
N GLU A 156 -9.67 -4.03 -9.03
CA GLU A 156 -11.07 -3.83 -9.46
C GLU A 156 -11.40 -4.53 -10.79
N SER A 157 -10.43 -4.66 -11.69
CA SER A 157 -10.61 -5.18 -13.05
C SER A 157 -10.09 -6.60 -13.27
N TYR A 158 -9.40 -7.22 -12.30
CA TYR A 158 -8.81 -8.56 -12.50
C TYR A 158 -8.49 -9.29 -11.20
N LEU A 159 -8.38 -10.61 -11.30
CA LEU A 159 -7.83 -11.50 -10.28
C LEU A 159 -6.47 -12.06 -10.75
N MET A 160 -5.46 -11.99 -9.90
CA MET A 160 -4.17 -12.65 -10.10
C MET A 160 -4.16 -13.99 -9.36
N LEU A 161 -3.94 -15.06 -10.10
CA LEU A 161 -3.72 -16.40 -9.56
C LEU A 161 -2.27 -16.84 -9.80
N THR A 162 -1.79 -17.72 -8.93
CA THR A 162 -0.46 -18.30 -9.03
C THR A 162 -0.48 -19.81 -8.89
N TYR A 163 0.45 -20.48 -9.55
CA TYR A 163 0.71 -21.91 -9.40
C TYR A 163 2.22 -22.15 -9.28
N TRP A 164 2.62 -22.98 -8.34
CA TRP A 164 4.02 -23.38 -8.17
C TRP A 164 4.18 -24.82 -8.65
N ILE A 165 4.91 -25.00 -9.74
CA ILE A 165 5.11 -26.31 -10.39
C ILE A 165 6.02 -27.26 -9.59
N PRO A 166 7.16 -26.82 -9.02
CA PRO A 166 8.08 -27.72 -8.34
C PRO A 166 7.48 -28.33 -7.07
N ASP A 167 7.90 -29.55 -6.75
CA ASP A 167 7.62 -30.21 -5.47
C ASP A 167 8.62 -29.73 -4.38
N GLU A 168 8.73 -28.42 -4.25
CA GLU A 168 9.59 -27.73 -3.28
C GLU A 168 8.83 -26.53 -2.68
N PRO A 169 9.30 -25.94 -1.56
CA PRO A 169 8.66 -24.77 -0.99
C PRO A 169 8.44 -23.67 -2.02
N CYS A 170 7.22 -23.14 -2.10
CA CYS A 170 6.88 -22.08 -3.03
C CYS A 170 7.71 -20.81 -2.74
N LEU A 171 8.47 -20.36 -3.75
CA LEU A 171 9.32 -19.17 -3.66
C LEU A 171 8.67 -17.93 -4.28
N LEU A 172 7.41 -18.03 -4.70
CA LEU A 172 6.68 -16.86 -5.16
C LEU A 172 6.49 -15.87 -4.00
N PRO A 173 6.72 -14.57 -4.24
CA PRO A 173 6.50 -13.57 -3.21
C PRO A 173 5.02 -13.58 -2.81
N ALA A 174 4.75 -13.36 -1.52
CA ALA A 174 3.40 -13.12 -1.06
C ALA A 174 2.89 -11.75 -1.54
N ASN A 175 1.57 -11.59 -1.57
CA ASN A 175 0.93 -10.31 -1.85
C ASN A 175 1.24 -9.25 -0.78
N ALA A 176 0.93 -7.99 -1.09
CA ALA A 176 1.05 -6.83 -0.22
C ALA A 176 0.58 -7.13 1.22
N SER A 177 1.55 -7.16 2.12
CA SER A 177 1.40 -7.54 3.54
C SER A 177 1.07 -6.36 4.45
N HIS A 178 1.27 -5.13 3.96
CA HIS A 178 1.16 -3.91 4.75
C HIS A 178 0.11 -2.95 4.18
N GLN A 179 -0.59 -2.29 5.08
CA GLN A 179 -1.25 -1.02 4.81
C GLN A 179 -0.32 0.12 5.24
N VAL A 180 -0.41 1.24 4.53
CA VAL A 180 0.43 2.40 4.79
C VAL A 180 -0.47 3.58 5.15
N GLY A 181 -0.34 4.06 6.38
CA GLY A 181 -1.00 5.24 6.89
C GLY A 181 -0.03 6.38 7.16
N VAL A 182 -0.54 7.59 7.22
CA VAL A 182 0.24 8.78 7.55
C VAL A 182 -0.54 9.70 8.49
N GLY A 183 0.18 10.39 9.37
CA GLY A 183 -0.33 11.46 10.21
C GLY A 183 0.49 12.73 10.05
N GLY A 184 -0.19 13.86 9.93
CA GLY A 184 0.42 15.19 9.83
C GLY A 184 0.53 15.87 11.19
N PHE A 185 1.73 15.96 11.76
CA PHE A 185 2.01 16.85 12.88
C PHE A 185 2.31 18.25 12.33
N VAL A 186 1.25 19.05 12.16
CA VAL A 186 1.34 20.43 11.67
C VAL A 186 1.47 21.37 12.85
N ILE A 187 2.51 22.21 12.87
CA ILE A 187 2.74 23.18 13.94
C ILE A 187 3.05 24.57 13.38
N ASN A 188 2.38 25.60 13.91
CA ASN A 188 2.59 26.99 13.51
C ASN A 188 3.63 27.70 14.39
N ASP A 189 3.97 28.95 14.04
CA ASP A 189 4.96 29.75 14.77
C ASP A 189 4.50 30.16 16.19
N GLN A 190 3.20 30.06 16.47
CA GLN A 190 2.59 30.31 17.78
C GLN A 190 2.64 29.07 18.70
N MET A 191 3.30 27.98 18.26
CA MET A 191 3.37 26.70 18.99
C MET A 191 1.99 26.05 19.19
N GLU A 192 1.13 26.18 18.19
CA GLU A 192 -0.17 25.53 18.12
C GLU A 192 -0.14 24.40 17.08
N VAL A 193 -0.77 23.29 17.41
CA VAL A 193 -0.87 22.09 16.59
C VAL A 193 -2.22 22.08 15.89
N LEU A 194 -2.24 21.79 14.59
CA LEU A 194 -3.49 21.58 13.88
C LEU A 194 -4.08 20.22 14.28
N VAL A 195 -5.29 20.24 14.81
CA VAL A 195 -6.00 19.05 15.26
C VAL A 195 -7.40 18.98 14.69
N VAL A 196 -7.90 17.75 14.54
CA VAL A 196 -9.22 17.44 14.01
C VAL A 196 -9.99 16.54 14.97
N GLN A 197 -11.32 16.65 14.92
CA GLN A 197 -12.27 15.69 15.47
C GLN A 197 -13.00 15.02 14.30
N GLU A 198 -13.00 13.69 14.27
CA GLU A 198 -13.74 12.93 13.26
C GLU A 198 -15.23 12.89 13.59
N LYS A 199 -16.06 13.02 12.56
CA LYS A 199 -17.52 12.86 12.66
C LYS A 199 -17.94 11.43 12.96
N TYR A 200 -17.16 10.46 12.46
CA TYR A 200 -17.42 9.04 12.62
C TYR A 200 -16.22 8.34 13.24
N SER A 201 -16.27 8.14 14.56
CA SER A 201 -15.20 7.53 15.33
C SER A 201 -15.73 6.32 16.11
N ALA A 202 -14.83 5.42 16.52
CA ALA A 202 -15.21 4.38 17.49
C ALA A 202 -15.62 5.04 18.81
N SER A 203 -16.50 4.39 19.59
CA SER A 203 -17.04 4.96 20.83
C SER A 203 -15.96 5.40 21.83
N SER A 204 -14.80 4.74 21.84
CA SER A 204 -13.66 5.06 22.69
C SER A 204 -12.86 6.30 22.25
N SER A 205 -13.09 6.81 21.05
CA SER A 205 -12.36 7.95 20.46
C SER A 205 -13.29 9.04 19.96
N LEU A 206 -14.57 9.02 20.37
CA LEU A 206 -15.55 10.03 20.00
C LEU A 206 -15.22 11.36 20.69
N GLY A 207 -15.10 12.44 19.91
CA GLY A 207 -14.74 13.77 20.42
C GLY A 207 -13.27 13.95 20.80
N ALA A 208 -12.39 12.97 20.52
CA ALA A 208 -10.97 13.14 20.76
C ALA A 208 -10.33 14.04 19.68
N TRP A 209 -9.49 14.99 20.09
CA TRP A 209 -8.69 15.78 19.14
C TRP A 209 -7.42 15.02 18.78
N LYS A 210 -7.24 14.76 17.49
CA LYS A 210 -6.08 14.05 16.96
C LYS A 210 -5.44 14.80 15.80
N LEU A 211 -4.28 14.34 15.36
CA LEU A 211 -3.64 14.83 14.15
C LEU A 211 -4.50 14.46 12.92
N PRO A 212 -4.46 15.25 11.82
CA PRO A 212 -4.96 14.81 10.52
C PRO A 212 -4.28 13.51 10.08
N THR A 213 -5.03 12.54 9.58
CA THR A 213 -4.53 11.20 9.25
C THR A 213 -5.29 10.54 8.11
N GLY A 214 -4.58 9.85 7.22
CA GLY A 214 -5.21 8.99 6.22
C GLY A 214 -4.27 7.97 5.59
N PHE A 215 -4.77 7.26 4.58
CA PHE A 215 -4.02 6.20 3.91
C PHE A 215 -3.24 6.76 2.73
N ILE A 216 -2.10 6.11 2.45
CA ILE A 216 -1.32 6.39 1.25
C ILE A 216 -1.94 5.64 0.07
N HIS A 217 -2.16 6.36 -1.02
CA HIS A 217 -2.64 5.78 -2.27
C HIS A 217 -1.55 4.96 -2.97
N ALA A 218 -1.97 4.06 -3.86
CA ALA A 218 -1.02 3.31 -4.69
C ALA A 218 -0.16 4.29 -5.52
N SER A 219 1.16 4.09 -5.50
CA SER A 219 2.15 4.96 -6.17
C SER A 219 2.24 6.40 -5.63
N GLU A 220 1.78 6.65 -4.39
CA GLU A 220 1.92 7.93 -3.71
C GLU A 220 3.09 7.92 -2.70
N GLU A 221 3.89 8.99 -2.69
CA GLU A 221 4.91 9.20 -1.65
C GLU A 221 4.24 9.56 -0.32
N PHE A 222 4.70 8.98 0.79
CA PHE A 222 4.00 9.16 2.06
C PHE A 222 3.95 10.61 2.54
N PHE A 223 4.97 11.45 2.25
CA PHE A 223 4.93 12.87 2.59
C PHE A 223 3.95 13.65 1.72
N THR A 224 3.77 13.24 0.45
CA THR A 224 2.76 13.83 -0.44
C THR A 224 1.37 13.47 0.06
N GLY A 225 1.18 12.23 0.50
CA GLY A 225 -0.04 11.81 1.19
C GLY A 225 -0.29 12.62 2.47
N ALA A 226 0.72 12.87 3.30
CA ALA A 226 0.56 13.68 4.52
C ALA A 226 0.04 15.10 4.21
N VAL A 227 0.65 15.77 3.21
CA VAL A 227 0.23 17.11 2.78
C VAL A 227 -1.17 17.09 2.18
N ARG A 228 -1.50 16.08 1.37
CA ARG A 228 -2.84 15.87 0.79
C ARG A 228 -3.88 15.70 1.90
N GLU A 229 -3.66 14.80 2.85
CA GLU A 229 -4.61 14.50 3.93
C GLU A 229 -4.88 15.73 4.79
N VAL A 230 -3.85 16.50 5.18
CA VAL A 230 -4.07 17.76 5.90
C VAL A 230 -4.94 18.72 5.09
N LYS A 231 -4.66 18.88 3.80
CA LYS A 231 -5.43 19.77 2.92
C LYS A 231 -6.87 19.30 2.73
N GLU A 232 -7.09 18.01 2.51
CA GLU A 232 -8.43 17.43 2.35
C GLU A 232 -9.27 17.61 3.62
N GLU A 233 -8.68 17.38 4.79
CA GLU A 233 -9.40 17.43 6.06
C GLU A 233 -9.67 18.84 6.58
N THR A 234 -8.73 19.76 6.35
CA THR A 234 -8.71 21.06 7.05
C THR A 234 -8.60 22.27 6.12
N GLY A 235 -8.39 22.06 4.82
CA GLY A 235 -8.15 23.14 3.86
C GLY A 235 -6.77 23.80 3.97
N VAL A 236 -5.97 23.46 4.98
CA VAL A 236 -4.68 24.10 5.24
C VAL A 236 -3.61 23.57 4.28
N ASP A 237 -2.97 24.47 3.55
CA ASP A 237 -1.79 24.15 2.76
C ASP A 237 -0.58 23.99 3.68
N THR A 238 0.22 22.94 3.45
CA THR A 238 1.40 22.64 4.26
C THR A 238 2.58 22.25 3.37
N GLU A 239 3.77 22.38 3.95
CA GLU A 239 5.00 21.83 3.37
C GLU A 239 5.58 20.75 4.29
N PHE A 240 6.15 19.72 3.65
CA PHE A 240 6.82 18.65 4.36
C PHE A 240 8.18 19.10 4.88
N MET A 241 8.43 18.88 6.18
CA MET A 241 9.71 19.14 6.81
C MET A 241 10.49 17.84 6.97
N GLU A 242 9.96 16.91 7.76
CA GLU A 242 10.67 15.70 8.17
C GLU A 242 9.71 14.55 8.48
N LEU A 243 10.17 13.33 8.25
CA LEU A 243 9.58 12.13 8.83
C LEU A 243 10.13 11.97 10.26
N ILE A 244 9.25 12.04 11.25
CA ILE A 244 9.62 12.07 12.67
C ILE A 244 9.72 10.66 13.25
N ALA A 245 8.75 9.82 12.95
CA ALA A 245 8.70 8.44 13.43
C ALA A 245 7.81 7.61 12.51
N PHE A 246 7.91 6.29 12.60
CA PHE A 246 6.90 5.40 12.06
C PHE A 246 6.58 4.30 13.07
N ARG A 247 5.31 3.89 13.11
CA ARG A 247 4.82 2.76 13.90
C ARG A 247 4.67 1.56 12.96
N HIS A 248 5.05 0.39 13.44
CA HIS A 248 4.74 -0.89 12.81
C HIS A 248 3.83 -1.67 13.75
N ALA A 249 2.63 -2.03 13.29
CA ALA A 249 1.72 -2.92 14.03
C ALA A 249 1.31 -4.11 13.18
N HIS A 250 0.95 -5.21 13.84
CA HIS A 250 0.53 -6.45 13.21
C HIS A 250 -0.95 -6.72 13.45
N ASN A 251 -1.54 -7.59 12.63
CA ASN A 251 -2.90 -8.09 12.78
C ASN A 251 -3.96 -6.98 12.86
N VAL A 252 -3.85 -5.98 11.99
CA VAL A 252 -4.82 -4.90 11.86
C VAL A 252 -5.97 -5.32 10.94
N ALA A 253 -6.43 -4.45 10.02
CA ALA A 253 -7.44 -4.81 9.03
C ALA A 253 -6.97 -5.99 8.15
N PHE A 254 -7.85 -6.97 7.96
CA PHE A 254 -7.65 -8.12 7.09
C PHE A 254 -6.38 -8.95 7.41
N GLN A 255 -6.00 -9.02 8.68
CA GLN A 255 -4.79 -9.74 9.16
C GLN A 255 -3.48 -9.22 8.53
N LYS A 256 -3.50 -7.99 7.98
CA LYS A 256 -2.31 -7.33 7.47
C LYS A 256 -1.57 -6.60 8.59
N SER A 257 -0.34 -6.20 8.30
CA SER A 257 0.41 -5.27 9.14
C SER A 257 0.14 -3.83 8.70
N ASP A 258 0.44 -2.87 9.57
CA ASP A 258 0.25 -1.44 9.36
C ASP A 258 1.57 -0.71 9.59
N LEU A 259 1.98 0.10 8.60
CA LEU A 259 3.04 1.08 8.74
C LEU A 259 2.41 2.47 8.81
N PHE A 260 2.57 3.15 9.94
CA PHE A 260 2.00 4.47 10.14
C PHE A 260 3.10 5.51 10.31
N PHE A 261 3.22 6.44 9.37
CA PHE A 261 4.28 7.46 9.34
C PHE A 261 3.80 8.78 9.97
N ILE A 262 4.63 9.39 10.82
CA ILE A 262 4.37 10.70 11.44
C ILE A 262 5.24 11.75 10.76
N CYS A 263 4.62 12.64 9.98
CA CYS A 263 5.32 13.71 9.27
C CYS A 263 5.19 15.03 10.03
N LEU A 264 6.31 15.72 10.27
CA LEU A 264 6.31 17.12 10.68
C LEU A 264 6.06 17.98 9.44
N LEU A 265 5.06 18.83 9.54
CA LEU A 265 4.62 19.72 8.48
C LEU A 265 4.61 21.17 8.99
N ARG A 266 5.01 22.10 8.13
CA ARG A 266 4.87 23.55 8.40
C ARG A 266 3.66 24.08 7.63
N PRO A 267 2.74 24.81 8.28
CA PRO A 267 1.62 25.43 7.59
C PRO A 267 2.10 26.59 6.70
N LEU A 268 1.46 26.72 5.53
CA LEU A 268 1.60 27.84 4.60
C LEU A 268 0.43 28.82 4.72
N SER A 269 -0.67 28.39 5.36
CA SER A 269 -1.84 29.20 5.71
C SER A 269 -2.36 28.82 7.09
N ASN A 270 -3.14 29.70 7.72
CA ASN A 270 -3.78 29.43 9.01
C ASN A 270 -5.31 29.29 8.90
N GLU A 271 -5.88 29.55 7.73
CA GLU A 271 -7.32 29.46 7.49
C GLU A 271 -7.76 28.00 7.45
N ILE A 272 -8.68 27.65 8.33
CA ILE A 272 -9.25 26.30 8.43
C ILE A 272 -10.57 26.28 7.68
N LYS A 273 -10.69 25.34 6.73
CA LYS A 273 -11.93 24.99 6.05
C LYS A 273 -12.06 23.47 6.04
N ILE A 274 -12.89 22.95 6.94
CA ILE A 274 -13.04 21.51 7.13
C ILE A 274 -13.76 20.83 5.96
N ASP A 275 -13.47 19.55 5.76
CA ASP A 275 -14.36 18.65 5.01
C ASP A 275 -15.53 18.20 5.90
N GLU A 276 -16.71 18.78 5.68
CA GLU A 276 -17.93 18.51 6.46
C GLU A 276 -18.45 17.07 6.32
N ALA A 277 -17.99 16.31 5.31
CA ALA A 277 -18.35 14.92 5.13
C ALA A 277 -17.70 14.03 6.21
N GLU A 278 -16.46 14.30 6.58
CA GLU A 278 -15.65 13.42 7.42
C GLU A 278 -15.24 14.06 8.77
N ILE A 279 -15.05 15.37 8.80
CA ILE A 279 -14.54 16.12 9.94
C ILE A 279 -15.69 16.85 10.65
N GLN A 280 -15.76 16.68 11.97
CA GLN A 280 -16.71 17.38 12.83
C GLN A 280 -16.22 18.78 13.19
N ALA A 281 -14.93 18.91 13.51
CA ALA A 281 -14.30 20.17 13.86
C ALA A 281 -12.79 20.11 13.63
N ALA A 282 -12.17 21.26 13.36
CA ALA A 282 -10.72 21.42 13.34
C ALA A 282 -10.33 22.73 14.01
N LYS A 283 -9.20 22.75 14.71
CA LYS A 283 -8.69 23.97 15.37
C LYS A 283 -7.17 23.95 15.46
N TRP A 284 -6.59 25.15 15.59
CA TRP A 284 -5.26 25.31 16.16
C TRP A 284 -5.36 25.15 17.67
N MET A 285 -4.65 24.16 18.22
CA MET A 285 -4.65 23.84 19.65
C MET A 285 -3.26 24.12 20.21
N PRO A 286 -3.11 24.91 21.31
CA PRO A 286 -1.83 25.11 21.95
C PRO A 286 -1.13 23.78 22.23
N LEU A 287 0.16 23.67 21.89
CA LEU A 287 0.90 22.40 22.04
C LEU A 287 0.81 21.82 23.45
N ARG A 288 0.83 22.69 24.48
CA ARG A 288 0.64 22.27 25.87
C ARG A 288 -0.72 21.58 26.08
N GLU A 289 -1.81 22.18 25.60
CA GLU A 289 -3.16 21.61 25.68
C GLU A 289 -3.21 20.26 24.95
N PHE A 290 -2.61 20.18 23.75
CA PHE A 290 -2.53 18.92 23.00
C PHE A 290 -1.84 17.81 23.79
N MET A 291 -0.72 18.12 24.45
CA MET A 291 0.02 17.15 25.27
C MET A 291 -0.76 16.71 26.51
N GLU A 292 -1.60 17.58 27.08
CA GLU A 292 -2.36 17.31 28.31
C GLU A 292 -3.65 16.51 28.07
N GLN A 293 -4.02 16.26 26.82
CA GLN A 293 -5.20 15.46 26.49
C GLN A 293 -5.12 14.03 27.07
N PRO A 294 -6.23 13.49 27.61
CA PRO A 294 -6.28 12.10 28.12
C PRO A 294 -5.81 11.08 27.09
N LEU A 295 -6.21 11.22 25.81
CA LEU A 295 -5.77 10.35 24.72
C LEU A 295 -4.24 10.27 24.59
N VAL A 296 -3.53 11.37 24.85
CA VAL A 296 -2.07 11.44 24.76
C VAL A 296 -1.41 10.95 26.05
N GLN A 297 -2.01 11.19 27.22
CA GLN A 297 -1.43 10.83 28.51
C GLN A 297 -1.64 9.36 28.89
N GLU A 298 -2.81 8.82 28.59
CA GLU A 298 -3.20 7.46 28.98
C GLU A 298 -2.62 6.39 28.05
N ASP A 299 -2.43 6.71 26.77
CA ASP A 299 -1.83 5.79 25.80
C ASP A 299 -0.31 6.00 25.67
N HIS A 300 0.46 4.97 25.99
CA HIS A 300 1.92 5.03 25.98
C HIS A 300 2.50 5.30 24.57
N MET A 301 1.85 4.82 23.51
CA MET A 301 2.32 5.03 22.14
C MET A 301 2.14 6.49 21.70
N PHE A 302 0.95 7.05 21.90
CA PHE A 302 0.67 8.46 21.65
C PHE A 302 1.59 9.36 22.48
N ARG A 303 1.76 9.06 23.77
CA ARG A 303 2.68 9.79 24.63
C ARG A 303 4.10 9.84 24.06
N LYS A 304 4.62 8.69 23.63
CA LYS A 304 5.98 8.61 23.05
C LYS A 304 6.12 9.37 21.74
N ILE A 305 5.13 9.27 20.84
CA ILE A 305 5.17 10.02 19.58
C ILE A 305 5.12 11.52 19.85
N SER A 306 4.21 11.96 20.70
CA SER A 306 4.09 13.36 21.09
C SER A 306 5.37 13.87 21.77
N ASP A 307 6.00 13.07 22.65
CA ASP A 307 7.30 13.39 23.24
C ASP A 307 8.39 13.56 22.15
N ILE A 308 8.45 12.68 21.14
CA ILE A 308 9.43 12.79 20.04
C ILE A 308 9.19 14.07 19.24
N CYS A 309 7.93 14.41 18.91
CA CYS A 309 7.59 15.68 18.27
C CYS A 309 8.09 16.87 19.10
N VAL A 310 7.87 16.87 20.42
CA VAL A 310 8.38 17.92 21.32
C VAL A 310 9.91 17.98 21.33
N GLN A 311 10.60 16.83 21.37
CA GLN A 311 12.07 16.82 21.32
C GLN A 311 12.59 17.35 19.98
N ARG A 312 11.89 17.08 18.88
CA ARG A 312 12.22 17.64 17.57
C ARG A 312 12.11 19.17 17.56
N LEU A 313 11.06 19.72 18.16
CA LEU A 313 10.90 21.18 18.28
C LEU A 313 11.98 21.82 19.15
N ARG A 314 12.44 21.10 20.18
CA ARG A 314 13.57 21.50 21.04
C ARG A 314 14.95 21.29 20.38
N ARG A 315 15.00 20.88 19.11
CA ARG A 315 16.22 20.53 18.37
C ARG A 315 17.07 19.43 19.03
N ARG A 316 16.43 18.57 19.83
CA ARG A 316 17.04 17.41 20.52
C ARG A 316 16.77 16.09 19.82
N TYR A 317 15.98 16.12 18.75
CA TYR A 317 15.70 15.00 17.87
C TYR A 317 15.83 15.49 16.43
N ARG A 318 16.31 14.64 15.52
CA ARG A 318 16.33 14.91 14.07
C ARG A 318 15.54 13.82 13.38
N GLY A 319 14.55 14.19 12.57
CA GLY A 319 13.86 13.28 11.69
C GLY A 319 14.65 12.99 10.41
N LEU A 320 13.96 12.39 9.45
CA LEU A 320 14.48 12.06 8.14
C LEU A 320 13.92 13.03 7.09
N THR A 321 14.80 13.61 6.28
CA THR A 321 14.43 14.48 5.16
C THR A 321 14.36 13.67 3.87
N ALA A 322 13.54 14.13 2.92
CA ALA A 322 13.36 13.48 1.62
C ALA A 322 14.44 13.95 0.62
N HIS A 323 15.15 13.00 0.00
CA HIS A 323 16.20 13.30 -0.98
C HIS A 323 15.97 12.50 -2.24
N ARG A 324 15.77 13.21 -3.36
CA ARG A 324 15.64 12.56 -4.66
C ARG A 324 17.01 12.10 -5.13
N VAL A 325 17.16 10.80 -5.33
CA VAL A 325 18.39 10.15 -5.77
C VAL A 325 18.10 9.26 -6.97
N VAL A 326 19.10 9.04 -7.82
CA VAL A 326 19.00 8.13 -8.97
C VAL A 326 19.93 6.95 -8.75
N SER A 327 19.37 5.75 -8.80
CA SER A 327 20.15 4.52 -8.69
C SER A 327 20.65 4.09 -10.06
N LYS A 328 21.92 3.69 -10.15
CA LYS A 328 22.49 3.10 -11.38
C LYS A 328 21.90 1.72 -11.69
N PHE A 329 21.24 1.08 -10.72
CA PHE A 329 20.73 -0.29 -10.87
C PHE A 329 19.39 -0.36 -11.60
N ASP A 330 18.57 0.69 -11.53
CA ASP A 330 17.24 0.75 -12.13
C ASP A 330 17.01 2.00 -13.00
N ALA A 331 17.97 2.93 -13.02
CA ALA A 331 17.89 4.24 -13.68
C ALA A 331 16.66 5.08 -13.26
N GLY A 332 15.95 4.66 -12.22
CA GLY A 332 14.77 5.31 -11.68
C GLY A 332 15.18 6.41 -10.71
N ALA A 333 14.42 7.50 -10.71
CA ALA A 333 14.46 8.43 -9.60
C ALA A 333 13.70 7.80 -8.41
N SER A 334 14.33 7.75 -7.25
CA SER A 334 13.73 7.30 -6.00
C SER A 334 13.90 8.38 -4.94
N THR A 335 12.99 8.37 -3.95
CA THR A 335 13.12 9.22 -2.77
C THR A 335 13.79 8.44 -1.65
N LEU A 336 14.98 8.87 -1.23
CA LEU A 336 15.70 8.32 -0.08
C LEU A 336 15.49 9.22 1.13
N TYR A 337 15.11 8.63 2.26
CA TYR A 337 14.85 9.35 3.50
C TYR A 337 15.98 9.12 4.49
N TYR A 338 16.72 10.17 4.83
CA TYR A 338 17.81 10.10 5.80
C TYR A 338 18.00 11.44 6.52
N SER A 339 18.70 11.41 7.64
CA SER A 339 19.07 12.64 8.35
C SER A 339 20.39 13.16 7.78
N VAL A 340 20.45 14.43 7.41
CA VAL A 340 21.71 15.08 7.04
C VAL A 340 22.40 15.54 8.32
N ALA A 341 23.64 15.10 8.54
CA ALA A 341 24.48 15.73 9.55
C ALA A 341 24.75 17.18 9.11
N GLU A 342 24.27 18.17 9.88
CA GLU A 342 24.85 19.51 9.81
C GLU A 342 26.36 19.34 9.94
N HIS A 343 27.11 19.64 8.88
CA HIS A 343 28.52 19.90 9.05
C HIS A 343 28.58 21.11 9.98
N ASP A 344 29.05 20.90 11.21
CA ASP A 344 29.75 21.98 11.89
C ASP A 344 30.78 22.48 10.88
N ARG A 345 30.61 23.71 10.39
CA ARG A 345 31.72 24.44 9.78
C ARG A 345 32.72 24.69 10.90
N GLY A 346 33.51 23.67 11.20
CA GLY A 346 34.39 23.63 12.36
C GLY A 346 35.52 22.63 12.11
N TYR A 347 36.58 23.15 11.52
CA TYR A 347 37.95 22.62 11.53
C TYR A 347 38.17 21.17 11.07
N LEU A 348 38.31 21.02 9.76
CA LEU A 348 39.44 20.27 9.23
C LEU A 348 40.43 21.29 8.66
N SER A 349 41.25 21.84 9.56
CA SER A 349 42.50 22.53 9.22
C SER A 349 43.65 21.55 9.30
#